data_AF-A0A2I2DVB2-F1
#
_entry.id   AF-A0A2I2DVB2-F1
#
_cell.length_a   1.000
_cell.length_b   1.000
_cell.length_c   1.000
_cell.angle_alpha   90.00
_cell.angle_beta   90.00
_cell.angle_gamma   90.00
#
_symmetry.space_group_name_H-M   'P 1'
#
loop_
_entity.id
_entity.type
_entity.pdbx_description
1 polymer ?
#
loop_
_entity_poly.entity_id
_entity_poly.type
_entity_poly.pdbx_seq_one_letter_code
_entity_poly.pdbx_strand_id
1 'polypeptide(L)'
;MKFLLIIFLAMNIQSFKVIDMQDSRINEMIDEAFKHEICYFNSATIHYLKSNEYLVTPSEGKYAILYSDLNLLKKHIEDKYFPIEKLESNSIYEVEKLNIEDIENKDITYINYILDKFNLEQNKKINDCSIETQLNDLNDKINSYGCQNLSNYDILAIGIYVSHLFKIETSSSWQLNKVHTLNTYWTPSIISKENIKHDIIGNIFNTIYEHDFVDLIYSYRKEMAKFHGLKKPLSKEYLSYISTGILNKNNNN
;
A
#
# COMPACT_ATOMS: atom_id res chain seq x y z
N MET A 1 22.48 43.68 -38.37
CA MET A 1 22.22 43.21 -36.99
C MET A 1 21.29 42.01 -37.03
N LYS A 2 21.85 40.80 -37.03
CA LYS A 2 21.14 39.51 -36.87
C LYS A 2 21.67 38.88 -35.59
N PHE A 3 21.16 39.36 -34.46
CA PHE A 3 21.54 38.86 -33.12
C PHE A 3 20.31 39.01 -32.23
N LEU A 4 19.26 38.22 -32.47
CA LEU A 4 18.11 38.10 -31.54
C LEU A 4 17.13 37.00 -32.01
N LEU A 5 17.66 35.86 -32.44
CA LEU A 5 16.88 34.64 -32.62
C LEU A 5 17.56 33.45 -31.91
N ILE A 6 18.12 33.73 -30.74
CA ILE A 6 18.57 32.74 -29.74
C ILE A 6 17.89 33.13 -28.43
N ILE A 7 16.57 33.18 -28.45
CA ILE A 7 15.75 33.47 -27.27
C ILE A 7 14.56 32.50 -27.37
N PHE A 8 14.57 31.53 -26.44
CA PHE A 8 13.44 30.70 -25.99
C PHE A 8 13.09 29.42 -26.76
N LEU A 9 14.11 28.72 -27.25
CA LEU A 9 14.15 27.27 -27.07
C LEU A 9 14.99 26.96 -25.82
N ALA A 10 14.62 27.58 -24.70
CA ALA A 10 14.83 26.94 -23.41
C ALA A 10 13.87 25.75 -23.42
N MET A 11 14.29 24.68 -24.09
CA MET A 11 13.86 23.34 -23.74
C MET A 11 13.87 23.31 -22.23
N ASN A 12 12.74 22.98 -21.60
CA ASN A 12 12.72 22.59 -20.20
C ASN A 12 13.67 21.39 -20.10
N ILE A 13 14.97 21.67 -19.94
CA ILE A 13 15.95 20.69 -19.49
C ILE A 13 15.40 20.36 -18.13
N GLN A 14 14.68 19.25 -18.05
CA GLN A 14 14.25 18.65 -16.80
C GLN A 14 15.48 18.69 -15.88
N SER A 15 15.40 19.57 -14.90
CA SER A 15 16.47 19.91 -13.96
C SER A 15 16.74 18.79 -12.95
N PHE A 16 16.05 17.67 -13.15
CA PHE A 16 16.27 16.39 -12.53
C PHE A 16 15.88 15.27 -13.50
N LYS A 17 16.42 14.07 -13.30
CA LYS A 17 16.09 12.85 -14.05
C LYS A 17 15.63 11.77 -13.09
N VAL A 18 14.54 11.10 -13.42
CA VAL A 18 14.11 9.88 -12.72
C VAL A 18 14.87 8.68 -13.29
N ILE A 19 15.50 7.90 -12.43
CA ILE A 19 16.33 6.74 -12.81
C ILE A 19 15.77 5.50 -12.11
N ASP A 20 15.70 4.37 -12.80
CA ASP A 20 15.33 3.09 -12.18
C ASP A 20 16.44 2.64 -11.22
N MET A 21 16.08 2.18 -10.02
CA MET A 21 17.05 1.68 -9.04
C MET A 21 17.82 0.45 -9.53
N GLN A 22 17.32 -0.26 -10.55
CA GLN A 22 18.02 -1.37 -11.21
C GLN A 22 19.07 -0.90 -12.23
N ASP A 23 19.17 0.40 -12.51
CA ASP A 23 20.21 0.94 -13.37
C ASP A 23 21.58 0.83 -12.68
N SER A 24 22.51 0.09 -13.29
CA SER A 24 23.82 -0.20 -12.71
C SER A 24 24.64 1.05 -12.38
N ARG A 25 24.38 2.17 -13.08
CA ARG A 25 25.08 3.45 -12.86
C ARG A 25 24.76 4.06 -11.50
N ILE A 26 23.65 3.69 -10.86
CA ILE A 26 23.29 4.16 -9.51
C ILE A 26 24.39 3.78 -8.50
N ASN A 27 24.85 2.53 -8.54
CA ASN A 27 25.88 2.06 -7.60
C ASN A 27 27.21 2.77 -7.83
N GLU A 28 27.60 2.98 -9.10
CA GLU A 28 28.80 3.75 -9.44
C GLU A 28 28.70 5.19 -8.90
N MET A 29 27.55 5.85 -9.07
CA MET A 29 27.31 7.20 -8.53
C MET A 29 27.38 7.23 -7.00
N ILE A 30 26.80 6.23 -6.32
CA ILE A 30 26.85 6.13 -4.85
C ILE A 30 28.30 5.96 -4.37
N ASP A 31 29.10 5.10 -5.02
CA ASP A 31 30.50 4.87 -4.68
C ASP A 31 31.38 6.10 -4.93
N GLU A 32 31.03 6.91 -5.93
CA GLU A 32 31.73 8.16 -6.26
C GLU A 32 31.31 9.36 -5.39
N ALA A 33 30.23 9.24 -4.62
CA ALA A 33 29.70 10.31 -3.78
C ALA A 33 30.71 10.71 -2.69
N PHE A 34 30.93 12.02 -2.54
CA PHE A 34 31.88 12.54 -1.54
C PHE A 34 31.21 12.91 -0.21
N LYS A 35 29.88 12.99 -0.20
CA LYS A 35 29.07 13.29 0.98
C LYS A 35 27.68 12.68 0.79
N HIS A 36 27.04 12.31 1.89
CA HIS A 36 25.62 11.95 1.92
C HIS A 36 24.86 12.70 3.03
N GLU A 37 23.53 12.79 2.87
CA GLU A 37 22.59 13.35 3.85
C GLU A 37 21.30 12.51 3.86
N ILE A 38 20.70 12.34 5.04
CA ILE A 38 19.44 11.60 5.18
C ILE A 38 18.26 12.57 5.09
N CYS A 39 17.38 12.30 4.13
CA CYS A 39 16.08 12.94 3.97
C CYS A 39 15.02 12.15 4.77
N TYR A 40 14.80 12.55 6.02
CA TYR A 40 13.96 11.81 6.97
C TYR A 40 12.49 11.64 6.56
N PHE A 41 11.90 12.61 5.85
CA PHE A 41 10.47 12.53 5.55
C PHE A 41 10.14 11.44 4.52
N ASN A 42 11.10 10.99 3.71
CA ASN A 42 10.91 9.88 2.74
C ASN A 42 11.85 8.69 3.01
N SER A 43 12.56 8.69 4.14
CA SER A 43 13.65 7.74 4.40
C SER A 43 14.58 7.59 3.19
N ALA A 44 14.94 8.71 2.58
CA ALA A 44 15.79 8.74 1.40
C ALA A 44 17.20 9.21 1.76
N THR A 45 18.19 8.79 0.99
CA THR A 45 19.58 9.25 1.07
C THR A 45 19.88 10.14 -0.12
N ILE A 46 20.38 11.33 0.16
CA ILE A 46 20.87 12.30 -0.81
C ILE A 46 22.39 12.12 -0.90
N HIS A 47 22.89 11.76 -2.07
CA HIS A 47 24.30 11.60 -2.38
C HIS A 47 24.79 12.80 -3.18
N TYR A 48 25.86 13.43 -2.69
CA TYR A 48 26.50 14.58 -3.34
C TYR A 48 27.63 14.07 -4.23
N LEU A 49 27.47 14.21 -5.54
CA LEU A 49 28.40 13.69 -6.54
C LEU A 49 29.49 14.70 -6.87
N LYS A 50 30.68 14.20 -7.23
CA LYS A 50 31.80 15.05 -7.67
C LYS A 50 31.48 15.86 -8.93
N SER A 51 30.49 15.42 -9.72
CA SER A 51 29.98 16.11 -10.90
C SER A 51 29.12 17.35 -10.60
N ASN A 52 28.93 17.71 -9.32
CA ASN A 52 27.95 18.71 -8.85
C ASN A 52 26.49 18.32 -9.11
N GLU A 53 26.22 17.03 -9.28
CA GLU A 53 24.87 16.47 -9.29
C GLU A 53 24.50 15.89 -7.92
N TYR A 54 23.21 15.69 -7.70
CA TYR A 54 22.67 15.20 -6.43
C TYR A 54 21.74 14.03 -6.68
N LEU A 55 22.14 12.85 -6.23
CA LEU A 55 21.35 11.63 -6.41
C LEU A 55 20.54 11.37 -5.15
N VAL A 56 19.22 11.32 -5.26
CA VAL A 56 18.30 10.95 -4.18
C VAL A 56 17.84 9.52 -4.38
N THR A 57 18.13 8.65 -3.42
CA THR A 57 17.78 7.22 -3.42
C THR A 57 16.88 6.91 -2.22
N PRO A 58 15.73 6.26 -2.39
CA PRO A 58 14.90 5.90 -1.25
C PRO A 58 15.44 4.64 -0.57
N SER A 59 15.14 4.44 0.72
CA SER A 59 15.48 3.19 1.42
C SER A 59 14.76 1.97 0.85
N GLU A 60 13.54 2.19 0.35
CA GLU A 60 12.71 1.21 -0.34
C GLU A 60 12.10 1.86 -1.59
N GLY A 61 11.76 1.10 -2.62
CA GLY A 61 11.15 1.63 -3.85
C GLY A 61 12.01 1.49 -5.10
N LYS A 62 11.40 1.85 -6.24
CA LYS A 62 11.91 1.49 -7.59
C LYS A 62 12.71 2.58 -8.28
N TYR A 63 12.65 3.83 -7.80
CA TYR A 63 13.18 4.97 -8.53
C TYR A 63 14.08 5.85 -7.66
N ALA A 64 15.18 6.29 -8.25
CA ALA A 64 16.03 7.37 -7.77
C ALA A 64 15.73 8.66 -8.56
N ILE A 65 16.16 9.81 -8.04
CA ILE A 65 16.13 11.08 -8.77
C ILE A 65 17.51 11.72 -8.75
N LEU A 66 18.04 12.03 -9.93
CA LEU A 66 19.30 12.74 -10.11
C LEU A 66 19.01 14.21 -10.44
N TYR A 67 19.35 15.13 -9.53
CA TYR A 67 19.23 16.57 -9.72
C TYR A 67 20.52 17.15 -10.27
N SER A 68 20.40 18.04 -11.26
CA SER A 68 21.52 18.87 -11.71
C SER A 68 21.55 20.25 -11.04
N ASP A 69 20.55 20.58 -10.22
CA ASP A 69 20.41 21.87 -9.53
C ASP A 69 20.08 21.67 -8.04
N LEU A 70 20.96 22.19 -7.17
CA LEU A 70 20.79 22.15 -5.72
C LEU A 70 19.56 22.93 -5.23
N ASN A 71 19.22 24.05 -5.88
CA ASN A 71 18.08 24.87 -5.46
C ASN A 71 16.79 24.11 -5.66
N LEU A 72 16.69 23.32 -6.74
CA LEU A 72 15.53 22.49 -7.00
C LEU A 72 15.41 21.33 -6.00
N LEU A 73 16.54 20.66 -5.69
CA LEU A 73 16.56 19.64 -4.64
C LEU A 73 16.06 20.21 -3.32
N LYS A 74 16.58 21.37 -2.90
CA LYS A 74 16.16 22.04 -1.66
C LYS A 74 14.67 22.38 -1.67
N LYS A 75 14.15 22.92 -2.78
CA LYS A 75 12.73 23.20 -2.93
C LYS A 75 11.87 21.95 -2.71
N HIS A 76 12.23 20.82 -3.31
CA HIS A 76 11.50 19.56 -3.14
C HIS A 76 11.60 18.97 -1.72
N ILE A 77 12.71 19.21 -1.02
CA ILE A 77 12.83 18.87 0.40
C ILE A 77 11.91 19.75 1.26
N GLU A 78 11.87 21.06 0.99
CA GLU A 78 10.99 22.02 1.66
C GLU A 78 9.51 21.69 1.43
N ASP A 79 9.15 21.38 0.19
CA ASP A 79 7.81 20.97 -0.23
C ASP A 79 7.44 19.56 0.27
N LYS A 80 8.41 18.82 0.85
CA LYS A 80 8.27 17.41 1.28
C LYS A 80 7.74 16.49 0.18
N TYR A 81 8.18 16.72 -1.05
CA TYR A 81 7.67 16.06 -2.24
C TYR A 81 8.80 15.88 -3.26
N PHE A 82 8.99 14.65 -3.75
CA PHE A 82 9.85 14.44 -4.91
C PHE A 82 9.04 14.01 -6.16
N PRO A 83 9.27 14.64 -7.31
CA PRO A 83 8.55 14.36 -8.55
C PRO A 83 9.13 13.13 -9.26
N ILE A 84 8.69 11.94 -8.88
CA ILE A 84 8.84 10.79 -9.76
C ILE A 84 7.69 10.85 -10.78
N GLU A 85 7.95 11.16 -12.05
CA GLU A 85 6.91 11.23 -13.10
C GLU A 85 6.21 9.88 -13.32
N LYS A 86 6.97 8.79 -13.20
CA LYS A 86 6.44 7.45 -12.91
C LYS A 86 6.18 7.35 -11.42
N LEU A 87 5.23 8.14 -10.93
CA LEU A 87 4.52 7.75 -9.73
C LEU A 87 4.17 6.26 -9.91
N GLU A 88 4.01 5.50 -8.84
CA GLU A 88 2.86 4.60 -8.89
C GLU A 88 1.64 5.54 -9.02
N SER A 89 1.38 6.05 -10.22
CA SER A 89 0.39 7.10 -10.55
C SER A 89 -1.03 6.64 -10.25
N ASN A 90 -1.15 5.41 -9.77
CA ASN A 90 -2.36 4.70 -9.43
C ASN A 90 -2.32 4.19 -7.97
N SER A 91 -1.38 4.62 -7.12
CA SER A 91 -1.43 4.29 -5.69
C SER A 91 -2.66 4.97 -5.11
N ILE A 92 -3.75 4.20 -5.04
CA ILE A 92 -5.02 4.68 -4.55
C ILE A 92 -4.92 5.22 -3.12
N TYR A 93 -3.93 4.75 -2.36
CA TYR A 93 -3.67 5.23 -1.02
C TYR A 93 -3.22 6.70 -0.95
N GLU A 94 -2.50 7.19 -1.96
CA GLU A 94 -2.12 8.62 -2.00
C GLU A 94 -3.30 9.51 -2.40
N VAL A 95 -4.18 9.02 -3.28
CA VAL A 95 -5.44 9.71 -3.63
C VAL A 95 -6.35 9.81 -2.40
N GLU A 96 -6.45 8.73 -1.62
CA GLU A 96 -7.29 8.63 -0.41
C GLU A 96 -6.57 9.04 0.87
N LYS A 97 -5.42 9.74 0.77
CA LYS A 97 -4.51 10.02 1.88
C LYS A 97 -5.20 10.55 3.13
N LEU A 98 -6.04 11.58 3.00
CA LEU A 98 -6.72 12.18 4.16
C LEU A 98 -7.69 11.21 4.84
N ASN A 99 -8.37 10.37 4.07
CA ASN A 99 -9.29 9.37 4.61
C ASN A 99 -8.51 8.21 5.28
N ILE A 100 -7.35 7.85 4.74
CA ILE A 100 -6.49 6.79 5.30
C ILE A 100 -5.75 7.28 6.55
N GLU A 101 -5.24 8.52 6.56
CA GLU A 101 -4.57 9.10 7.73
C GLU A 101 -5.52 9.18 8.95
N ASP A 102 -6.83 9.28 8.71
CA ASP A 102 -7.89 9.27 9.73
C ASP A 102 -8.73 7.97 9.71
N ILE A 103 -8.14 6.84 9.30
CA ILE A 103 -8.90 5.59 9.09
C ILE A 103 -9.67 5.12 10.32
N GLU A 104 -9.20 5.43 11.53
CA GLU A 104 -9.90 5.09 12.79
C GLU A 104 -11.29 5.73 12.89
N ASN A 105 -11.49 6.90 12.29
CA ASN A 105 -12.78 7.60 12.25
C ASN A 105 -13.48 7.49 10.88
N LYS A 106 -12.73 7.10 9.84
CA LYS A 106 -13.21 7.09 8.44
C LYS A 106 -13.52 5.69 7.89
N ASP A 107 -13.13 4.62 8.57
CA ASP A 107 -13.43 3.25 8.13
C ASP A 107 -14.93 3.02 7.87
N ILE A 108 -15.81 3.61 8.69
CA ILE A 108 -17.26 3.56 8.50
C ILE A 108 -17.74 4.10 7.14
N THR A 109 -17.00 5.04 6.54
CA THR A 109 -17.32 5.57 5.20
C THR A 109 -17.17 4.47 4.14
N TYR A 110 -16.07 3.71 4.21
CA TYR A 110 -15.82 2.59 3.31
C TYR A 110 -16.80 1.43 3.55
N ILE A 111 -17.14 1.18 4.82
CA ILE A 111 -18.13 0.16 5.18
C ILE A 111 -19.48 0.50 4.57
N ASN A 112 -19.99 1.72 4.79
CA ASN A 112 -21.27 2.15 4.22
C ASN A 112 -21.26 2.10 2.69
N TYR A 113 -20.14 2.51 2.07
CA TYR A 113 -19.96 2.40 0.62
C TYR A 113 -20.13 0.95 0.12
N ILE A 114 -19.51 -0.02 0.78
CA ILE A 114 -19.60 -1.44 0.41
C ILE A 114 -21.01 -1.98 0.63
N LEU A 115 -21.62 -1.66 1.76
CA LEU A 115 -22.99 -2.10 2.07
C LEU A 115 -23.98 -1.59 1.01
N ASP A 116 -23.87 -0.31 0.64
CA ASP A 116 -24.75 0.31 -0.35
C ASP A 116 -24.46 -0.22 -1.76
N LYS A 117 -23.19 -0.29 -2.17
CA LYS A 117 -22.79 -0.70 -3.53
C LYS A 117 -23.20 -2.14 -3.85
N PHE A 118 -23.05 -3.05 -2.89
CA PHE A 118 -23.37 -4.47 -3.09
C PHE A 118 -24.77 -4.84 -2.57
N ASN A 119 -25.55 -3.85 -2.14
CA ASN A 119 -26.90 -4.02 -1.59
C ASN A 119 -26.93 -5.12 -0.52
N LEU A 120 -26.02 -5.01 0.44
CA LEU A 120 -25.97 -5.87 1.62
C LEU A 120 -26.93 -5.28 2.66
N GLU A 121 -27.75 -6.13 3.29
CA GLU A 121 -28.75 -5.66 4.26
C GLU A 121 -28.07 -4.92 5.43
N GLN A 122 -28.29 -3.61 5.55
CA GLN A 122 -27.93 -2.84 6.74
C GLN A 122 -28.69 -3.30 8.01
N ASN A 123 -29.76 -4.10 7.83
CA ASN A 123 -30.81 -4.34 8.82
C ASN A 123 -30.73 -5.66 9.59
N LYS A 124 -29.75 -6.54 9.31
CA LYS A 124 -29.34 -7.49 10.35
C LYS A 124 -28.38 -6.72 11.23
N LYS A 125 -28.65 -6.65 12.53
CA LYS A 125 -27.61 -6.21 13.48
C LYS A 125 -26.35 -6.97 13.09
N ILE A 126 -25.24 -6.26 12.86
CA ILE A 126 -23.92 -6.86 12.59
C ILE A 126 -23.60 -7.99 13.61
N ASN A 127 -24.26 -7.96 14.77
CA ASN A 127 -24.20 -8.94 15.85
C ASN A 127 -24.96 -10.27 15.65
N ASP A 128 -25.88 -10.41 14.69
CA ASP A 128 -26.73 -11.61 14.54
C ASP A 128 -26.25 -12.56 13.42
N CYS A 129 -25.20 -12.19 12.68
CA CYS A 129 -24.69 -12.94 11.54
C CYS A 129 -23.17 -13.18 11.70
N SER A 130 -22.68 -14.41 11.52
CA SER A 130 -21.24 -14.67 11.64
C SER A 130 -20.46 -13.89 10.59
N ILE A 131 -19.23 -13.47 10.92
CA ILE A 131 -18.33 -12.77 9.97
C ILE A 131 -18.18 -13.58 8.68
N GLU A 132 -18.03 -14.90 8.76
CA GLU A 132 -17.94 -15.74 7.57
C GLU A 132 -19.19 -15.65 6.69
N THR A 133 -20.40 -15.51 7.26
CA THR A 133 -21.63 -15.35 6.46
C THR A 133 -21.63 -13.99 5.78
N GLN A 134 -21.23 -12.92 6.47
CA GLN A 134 -21.09 -11.58 5.88
C GLN A 134 -20.07 -11.56 4.74
N LEU A 135 -18.94 -12.27 4.91
CA LEU A 135 -17.93 -12.41 3.87
C LEU A 135 -18.43 -13.25 2.69
N ASN A 136 -19.15 -14.35 2.92
CA ASN A 136 -19.78 -15.15 1.86
C ASN A 136 -20.76 -14.29 1.03
N ASP A 137 -21.65 -13.56 1.70
CA ASP A 137 -22.64 -12.70 1.04
C ASP A 137 -21.96 -11.65 0.15
N LEU A 138 -20.91 -10.98 0.65
CA LEU A 138 -20.13 -10.04 -0.14
C LEU A 138 -19.39 -10.72 -1.30
N ASN A 139 -18.80 -11.90 -1.07
CA ASN A 139 -18.10 -12.67 -2.10
C ASN A 139 -19.04 -13.02 -3.26
N ASP A 140 -20.26 -13.48 -2.95
CA ASP A 140 -21.29 -13.82 -3.94
C ASP A 140 -21.74 -12.58 -4.74
N LYS A 141 -21.88 -11.42 -4.08
CA LYS A 141 -22.19 -10.16 -4.74
C LYS A 141 -21.07 -9.70 -5.67
N ILE A 142 -19.81 -9.78 -5.24
CA ILE A 142 -18.65 -9.42 -6.07
C ILE A 142 -18.55 -10.37 -7.28
N ASN A 143 -18.69 -11.68 -7.06
CA ASN A 143 -18.63 -12.66 -8.15
C ASN A 143 -19.76 -12.46 -9.17
N SER A 144 -20.96 -12.11 -8.71
CA SER A 144 -22.08 -11.75 -9.60
C SER A 144 -21.83 -10.45 -10.37
N TYR A 145 -21.16 -9.47 -9.74
CA TYR A 145 -20.79 -8.21 -10.36
C TYR A 145 -19.61 -8.35 -11.34
N GLY A 146 -18.69 -9.29 -11.08
CA GLY A 146 -17.47 -9.53 -11.84
C GLY A 146 -16.27 -8.73 -11.32
N CYS A 147 -15.15 -9.41 -11.02
CA CYS A 147 -13.93 -8.76 -10.51
C CYS A 147 -13.36 -7.73 -11.48
N GLN A 148 -13.48 -7.97 -12.79
CA GLN A 148 -13.05 -7.06 -13.85
C GLN A 148 -13.78 -5.71 -13.85
N ASN A 149 -14.94 -5.62 -13.19
CA ASN A 149 -15.72 -4.39 -13.08
C ASN A 149 -15.39 -3.58 -11.81
N LEU A 150 -14.51 -4.10 -10.94
CA LEU A 150 -14.08 -3.42 -9.73
C LEU A 150 -13.04 -2.34 -10.07
N SER A 151 -13.31 -1.12 -9.62
CA SER A 151 -12.30 -0.07 -9.61
C SER A 151 -11.30 -0.31 -8.47
N ASN A 152 -10.12 0.34 -8.53
CA ASN A 152 -9.16 0.30 -7.42
C ASN A 152 -9.80 0.75 -6.09
N TYR A 153 -10.76 1.70 -6.15
CA TYR A 153 -11.48 2.19 -4.97
C TYR A 153 -12.39 1.12 -4.38
N ASP A 154 -13.03 0.32 -5.23
CA ASP A 154 -13.81 -0.82 -4.78
C ASP A 154 -12.94 -1.82 -4.03
N ILE A 155 -11.75 -2.12 -4.58
CA ILE A 155 -10.81 -3.07 -3.97
C ILE A 155 -10.31 -2.54 -2.62
N LEU A 156 -9.96 -1.25 -2.54
CA LEU A 156 -9.57 -0.61 -1.28
C LEU A 156 -10.71 -0.68 -0.25
N ALA A 157 -11.93 -0.31 -0.64
CA ALA A 157 -13.09 -0.29 0.23
C ALA A 157 -13.47 -1.71 0.72
N ILE A 158 -13.41 -2.72 -0.16
CA ILE A 158 -13.58 -4.14 0.19
C ILE A 158 -12.52 -4.54 1.22
N GLY A 159 -11.25 -4.20 0.98
CA GLY A 159 -10.15 -4.49 1.89
C GLY A 159 -10.34 -3.86 3.26
N ILE A 160 -10.76 -2.59 3.32
CA ILE A 160 -11.05 -1.88 4.58
C ILE A 160 -12.24 -2.52 5.30
N TYR A 161 -13.29 -2.91 4.58
CA TYR A 161 -14.44 -3.62 5.13
C TYR A 161 -14.03 -4.95 5.79
N VAL A 162 -13.28 -5.80 5.08
CA VAL A 162 -12.80 -7.09 5.63
C VAL A 162 -11.86 -6.87 6.82
N SER A 163 -10.99 -5.88 6.73
CA SER A 163 -10.09 -5.49 7.82
C SER A 163 -10.84 -5.00 9.06
N HIS A 164 -11.95 -4.29 8.88
CA HIS A 164 -12.79 -3.83 9.98
C HIS A 164 -13.49 -5.00 10.68
N LEU A 165 -14.01 -5.98 9.94
CA LEU A 165 -14.57 -7.21 10.53
C LEU A 165 -13.51 -7.96 11.35
N PHE A 166 -12.29 -8.08 10.80
CA PHE A 166 -11.16 -8.69 11.50
C PHE A 166 -10.79 -7.92 12.77
N LYS A 167 -10.73 -6.58 12.69
CA LYS A 167 -10.45 -5.68 13.81
C LYS A 167 -11.44 -5.90 14.95
N ILE A 168 -12.73 -6.02 14.65
CA ILE A 168 -13.79 -6.30 15.64
C ILE A 168 -13.56 -7.67 16.30
N GLU A 169 -13.39 -8.74 15.52
CA GLU A 169 -13.26 -10.10 16.08
C GLU A 169 -12.00 -10.25 16.95
N THR A 170 -10.90 -9.66 16.52
CA THR A 170 -9.60 -9.80 17.20
C THR A 170 -9.32 -8.73 18.24
N SER A 171 -10.18 -7.71 18.35
CA SER A 171 -9.92 -6.51 19.17
C SER A 171 -8.56 -5.86 18.86
N SER A 172 -8.21 -5.85 17.58
CA SER A 172 -6.99 -5.24 17.04
C SER A 172 -7.18 -3.74 16.76
N SER A 173 -6.12 -3.04 16.36
CA SER A 173 -6.18 -1.62 16.00
C SER A 173 -5.69 -1.37 14.58
N TRP A 174 -6.10 -0.25 13.99
CA TRP A 174 -5.50 0.22 12.75
C TRP A 174 -4.04 0.62 12.98
N GLN A 175 -3.19 0.31 12.01
CA GLN A 175 -1.81 0.80 11.92
C GLN A 175 -1.54 1.27 10.50
N LEU A 176 -1.08 2.52 10.39
CA LEU A 176 -0.63 3.08 9.13
C LEU A 176 0.86 2.80 8.94
N ASN A 177 1.19 2.12 7.85
CA ASN A 177 2.57 1.88 7.46
C ASN A 177 2.99 2.90 6.42
N LYS A 178 4.07 3.58 6.72
CA LYS A 178 4.71 4.48 5.78
C LYS A 178 5.38 3.64 4.71
N VAL A 179 4.98 3.79 3.46
CA VAL A 179 5.69 3.17 2.33
C VAL A 179 6.81 4.11 1.93
N HIS A 180 8.03 3.74 2.29
CA HIS A 180 9.21 4.54 2.02
C HIS A 180 9.51 4.47 0.53
N THR A 181 9.24 5.54 -0.21
CA THR A 181 9.70 5.76 -1.59
C THR A 181 10.03 7.25 -1.74
N LEU A 182 10.49 7.73 -2.91
CA LEU A 182 10.64 9.18 -3.10
C LEU A 182 9.30 9.93 -3.18
N ASN A 183 8.16 9.23 -3.23
CA ASN A 183 6.85 9.82 -2.95
C ASN A 183 6.12 8.98 -1.88
N THR A 184 6.26 9.36 -0.61
CA THR A 184 5.73 8.55 0.48
C THR A 184 4.21 8.65 0.60
N TYR A 185 3.57 7.49 0.74
CA TYR A 185 2.16 7.33 1.07
C TYR A 185 1.97 6.35 2.23
N TRP A 186 0.75 6.25 2.75
CA TRP A 186 0.41 5.38 3.89
C TRP A 186 -0.43 4.20 3.44
N THR A 187 -0.09 3.00 3.91
CA THR A 187 -0.90 1.79 3.71
C THR A 187 -1.52 1.36 5.05
N PRO A 188 -2.86 1.26 5.13
CA PRO A 188 -3.51 0.79 6.33
C PRO A 188 -3.34 -0.73 6.49
N SER A 189 -3.13 -1.15 7.72
CA SER A 189 -3.06 -2.55 8.14
C SER A 189 -3.68 -2.71 9.52
N ILE A 190 -3.93 -3.94 9.93
CA ILE A 190 -4.38 -4.24 11.29
C ILE A 190 -3.20 -4.74 12.12
N ILE A 191 -3.06 -4.27 13.35
CA ILE A 191 -2.06 -4.77 14.30
C ILE A 191 -2.75 -5.39 15.52
N SER A 192 -2.38 -6.63 15.83
CA SER A 192 -2.86 -7.32 17.02
C SER A 192 -2.19 -6.79 18.30
N LYS A 193 -2.74 -7.17 19.46
CA LYS A 193 -2.16 -6.81 20.77
C LYS A 193 -0.74 -7.34 20.96
N GLU A 194 -0.40 -8.42 20.28
CA GLU A 194 0.92 -9.06 20.26
C GLU A 194 1.88 -8.39 19.25
N ASN A 195 1.51 -7.25 18.68
CA ASN A 195 2.24 -6.52 17.63
C ASN A 195 2.41 -7.34 16.33
N ILE A 196 1.46 -8.23 16.05
CA ILE A 196 1.44 -8.97 14.77
C ILE A 196 0.69 -8.10 13.76
N LYS A 197 1.38 -7.72 12.67
CA LYS A 197 0.78 -7.01 11.54
C LYS A 197 -0.01 -7.96 10.65
N HIS A 198 -1.19 -7.54 10.22
CA HIS A 198 -2.09 -8.27 9.32
C HIS A 198 -2.39 -7.41 8.08
N ASP A 199 -2.06 -7.95 6.90
CA ASP A 199 -2.17 -7.23 5.62
C ASP A 199 -3.29 -7.82 4.75
N ILE A 200 -4.52 -7.66 5.24
CA ILE A 200 -5.73 -8.13 4.56
C ILE A 200 -5.90 -7.43 3.21
N ILE A 201 -5.67 -6.12 3.17
CA ILE A 201 -5.88 -5.29 1.98
C ILE A 201 -4.87 -5.68 0.90
N GLY A 202 -3.59 -5.85 1.25
CA GLY A 202 -2.57 -6.34 0.32
C GLY A 202 -2.88 -7.72 -0.25
N ASN A 203 -3.39 -8.65 0.59
CA ASN A 203 -3.82 -9.97 0.11
C ASN A 203 -4.94 -9.87 -0.94
N ILE A 204 -5.98 -9.06 -0.69
CA ILE A 204 -7.10 -8.89 -1.61
C ILE A 204 -6.66 -8.24 -2.93
N PHE A 205 -5.79 -7.22 -2.85
CA PHE A 205 -5.22 -6.60 -4.05
C PHE A 205 -4.48 -7.61 -4.90
N ASN A 206 -3.60 -8.41 -4.30
CA ASN A 206 -2.84 -9.42 -5.03
C ASN A 206 -3.77 -10.45 -5.70
N THR A 207 -4.80 -10.95 -4.99
CA THR A 207 -5.70 -11.96 -5.59
C THR A 207 -6.48 -11.42 -6.78
N ILE A 208 -7.02 -10.19 -6.68
CA ILE A 208 -7.83 -9.61 -7.75
C ILE A 208 -6.95 -9.28 -8.96
N TYR A 209 -5.79 -8.65 -8.75
CA TYR A 209 -4.93 -8.24 -9.87
C TYR A 209 -4.23 -9.41 -10.56
N GLU A 210 -3.78 -10.42 -9.81
CA GLU A 210 -2.99 -11.51 -10.38
C GLU A 210 -3.85 -12.62 -10.97
N HIS A 211 -5.09 -12.78 -10.51
CA HIS A 211 -5.88 -13.96 -10.81
C HIS A 211 -7.33 -13.67 -11.23
N ASP A 212 -7.75 -12.40 -11.28
CA ASP A 212 -9.12 -11.98 -11.65
C ASP A 212 -10.22 -12.72 -10.86
N PHE A 213 -9.92 -13.02 -9.59
CA PHE A 213 -10.88 -13.58 -8.64
C PHE A 213 -10.70 -12.93 -7.27
N VAL A 214 -11.77 -12.94 -6.47
CA VAL A 214 -11.70 -12.60 -5.06
C VAL A 214 -12.14 -13.78 -4.21
N ASP A 215 -11.33 -14.10 -3.19
CA ASP A 215 -11.70 -15.02 -2.13
C ASP A 215 -11.48 -14.31 -0.80
N LEU A 216 -12.53 -13.61 -0.36
CA LEU A 216 -12.51 -12.83 0.87
C LEU A 216 -12.35 -13.74 2.09
N ILE A 217 -12.90 -14.95 2.04
CA ILE A 217 -12.83 -15.92 3.15
C ILE A 217 -11.42 -16.46 3.27
N TYR A 218 -10.79 -16.82 2.15
CA TYR A 218 -9.39 -17.24 2.16
C TYR A 218 -8.50 -16.12 2.70
N SER A 219 -8.67 -14.89 2.20
CA SER A 219 -7.90 -13.72 2.67
C SER A 219 -8.07 -13.48 4.17
N TYR A 220 -9.31 -13.59 4.66
CA TYR A 220 -9.63 -13.48 6.07
C TYR A 220 -8.98 -14.59 6.92
N ARG A 221 -9.24 -15.85 6.56
CA ARG A 221 -8.72 -17.02 7.28
C ARG A 221 -7.20 -17.08 7.24
N LYS A 222 -6.56 -16.63 6.17
CA LYS A 222 -5.09 -16.53 6.09
C LYS A 222 -4.53 -15.65 7.20
N GLU A 223 -5.11 -14.47 7.42
CA GLU A 223 -4.69 -13.57 8.49
C GLU A 223 -5.15 -14.03 9.87
N MET A 224 -6.30 -14.70 9.96
CA MET A 224 -6.77 -15.27 11.23
C MET A 224 -5.93 -16.46 11.69
N ALA A 225 -5.46 -17.30 10.76
CA ALA A 225 -4.49 -18.35 11.03
C ALA A 225 -3.20 -17.78 11.62
N LYS A 226 -2.72 -16.65 11.06
CA LYS A 226 -1.56 -15.93 11.57
C LYS A 226 -1.81 -15.40 12.99
N PHE A 227 -2.98 -14.82 13.24
CA PHE A 227 -3.40 -14.34 14.56
C PHE A 227 -3.43 -15.48 15.60
N HIS A 228 -3.93 -16.66 15.22
CA HIS A 228 -3.91 -17.86 16.06
C HIS A 228 -2.53 -18.52 16.21
N GLY A 229 -1.48 -17.95 15.61
CA GLY A 229 -0.11 -18.46 15.73
C GLY A 229 0.17 -19.72 14.88
N LEU A 230 -0.60 -19.96 13.83
CA LEU A 230 -0.32 -21.04 12.86
C LEU A 230 0.86 -20.63 11.97
N LYS A 231 2.08 -20.80 12.49
CA LYS A 231 3.34 -20.29 11.91
C LYS A 231 3.82 -20.98 10.63
N LYS A 232 3.27 -22.14 10.28
CA LYS A 232 3.70 -22.93 9.11
C LYS A 232 2.61 -22.94 8.03
N PRO A 233 2.74 -22.08 6.99
CA PRO A 233 1.93 -22.20 5.79
C PRO A 233 1.98 -23.64 5.27
N LEU A 234 0.85 -24.16 4.80
CA LEU A 234 0.70 -25.51 4.25
C LEU A 234 0.86 -26.68 5.24
N SER A 235 1.02 -26.43 6.55
CA SER A 235 0.88 -27.50 7.54
C SER A 235 -0.55 -28.08 7.50
N LYS A 236 -0.73 -29.36 7.89
CA LYS A 236 -2.06 -30.00 7.91
C LYS A 236 -3.07 -29.21 8.73
N GLU A 237 -2.64 -28.67 9.87
CA GLU A 237 -3.46 -27.82 10.73
C GLU A 237 -3.83 -26.50 10.05
N TYR A 238 -2.86 -25.84 9.41
CA TYR A 238 -3.12 -24.63 8.62
C TYR A 238 -4.10 -24.88 7.48
N LEU A 239 -3.87 -25.92 6.66
CA LEU A 239 -4.76 -26.25 5.54
C LEU A 239 -6.16 -26.66 6.01
N SER A 240 -6.25 -27.39 7.13
CA SER A 240 -7.53 -27.71 7.76
C SER A 240 -8.25 -26.43 8.21
N TYR A 241 -7.55 -25.49 8.83
CA TYR A 241 -8.14 -24.23 9.26
C TYR A 241 -8.58 -23.37 8.08
N ILE A 242 -7.73 -23.20 7.06
CA ILE A 242 -8.07 -22.42 5.86
C ILE A 242 -9.31 -22.99 5.16
N SER A 243 -9.45 -24.31 5.10
CA SER A 243 -10.61 -24.95 4.44
C SER A 243 -11.88 -24.94 5.29
N THR A 244 -11.78 -25.06 6.62
CA THR A 244 -12.96 -25.28 7.48
C THR A 244 -13.32 -24.11 8.40
N GLY A 245 -12.40 -23.18 8.64
CA GLY A 245 -12.51 -22.15 9.69
C GLY A 245 -12.34 -22.70 11.12
N ILE A 246 -12.12 -24.01 11.29
CA ILE A 246 -12.06 -24.67 12.59
C ILE A 246 -10.61 -24.86 13.01
N LEU A 247 -10.25 -24.34 14.19
CA LEU A 247 -8.99 -24.66 14.85
C LEU A 247 -9.08 -26.07 15.44
N ASN A 248 -8.46 -27.03 14.76
CA ASN A 248 -8.19 -28.33 15.36
C ASN A 248 -7.06 -28.18 16.37
N LYS A 249 -7.38 -27.73 17.59
CA LYS A 249 -6.49 -27.91 18.73
C LYS A 249 -6.37 -29.41 18.94
N ASN A 250 -5.28 -29.99 18.45
CA ASN A 250 -4.87 -31.30 18.97
C ASN A 250 -4.69 -31.08 20.48
N ASN A 251 -5.61 -31.65 21.27
CA ASN A 251 -5.46 -31.81 22.69
C ASN A 251 -4.23 -32.70 22.92
N ASN A 252 -3.05 -32.09 22.94
CA ASN A 252 -1.88 -32.69 23.56
C ASN A 252 -2.10 -32.55 25.07
N ASN A 253 -2.76 -33.57 25.64
CA ASN A 253 -2.54 -33.98 27.03
C ASN A 253 -1.07 -34.36 27.22
#